data_AF-A0A4Q6BXY4-F1
#
_entry.id   AF-A0A4Q6BXY4-F1
#
_cell.length_a   1.000
_cell.length_b   1.000
_cell.length_c   1.000
_cell.angle_alpha   90.00
_cell.angle_beta   90.00
_cell.angle_gamma   90.00
#
_symmetry.space_group_name_H-M   'P 1'
#
loop_
_entity.id
_entity.type
_entity.pdbx_description
1 polymer ?
#
loop_
_entity_poly.entity_id
_entity_poly.type
_entity_poly.pdbx_seq_one_letter_code
_entity_poly.pdbx_strand_id
1 'polypeptide(L)'
;LADFSEEPESIRDRSRVSKSKEEIAGVIKTLLANGFLTRSEGRLAKTHQHVTNVHDLANVGSQKYHRNAALLAATQLERQTVQEREFNAYALNIRKADLPRIKASLRAYIKNFILEFEAAPNEGDSTYQFNSQFFSLTRDK
;
A
#
# COMPACT_ATOMS: atom_id res chain seq x y z
N LEU A 1 9.30 -5.77 -10.13
CA LEU A 1 9.49 -7.23 -10.10
C LEU A 1 10.40 -7.59 -11.26
N ALA A 2 11.30 -8.55 -11.09
CA ALA A 2 12.29 -8.89 -12.12
C ALA A 2 11.65 -9.33 -13.45
N ASP A 3 10.58 -10.11 -13.36
CA ASP A 3 9.78 -10.67 -14.44
C ASP A 3 8.51 -9.83 -14.75
N PHE A 4 8.51 -8.54 -14.42
CA PHE A 4 7.32 -7.70 -14.64
C PHE A 4 7.00 -7.51 -16.14
N SER A 5 5.75 -7.86 -16.50
CA SER A 5 5.11 -7.53 -17.77
C SER A 5 4.07 -6.44 -17.57
N GLU A 6 4.07 -5.43 -18.45
CA GLU A 6 3.12 -4.32 -18.41
C GLU A 6 1.76 -4.64 -19.06
N GLU A 7 1.63 -5.81 -19.68
CA GLU A 7 0.38 -6.24 -20.31
C GLU A 7 -0.74 -6.40 -19.27
N PRO A 8 -1.93 -5.82 -19.49
CA PRO A 8 -3.03 -5.89 -18.53
C PRO A 8 -3.42 -7.31 -18.12
N GLU A 9 -3.29 -8.28 -19.03
CA GLU A 9 -3.51 -9.70 -18.75
C GLU A 9 -2.47 -10.26 -17.77
N SER A 10 -1.18 -10.00 -18.01
CA SER A 10 -0.12 -10.43 -17.10
C SER A 10 -0.28 -9.83 -15.70
N ILE A 11 -0.68 -8.55 -15.62
CA ILE A 11 -0.93 -7.87 -14.33
C ILE A 11 -2.15 -8.49 -13.63
N ARG A 12 -3.25 -8.74 -14.35
CA ARG A 12 -4.45 -9.37 -13.79
C ARG A 12 -4.11 -10.73 -13.19
N ASP A 13 -3.42 -11.58 -13.96
CA ASP A 13 -3.17 -12.97 -13.61
C ASP A 13 -2.21 -13.09 -12.41
N ARG A 14 -1.30 -12.12 -12.25
CA ARG A 14 -0.37 -12.07 -11.11
C ARG A 14 -0.95 -11.37 -9.88
N SER A 15 -1.94 -10.49 -10.05
CA SER A 15 -2.47 -9.65 -8.97
C SER A 15 -3.43 -10.42 -8.08
N ARG A 16 -3.35 -10.18 -6.77
CA ARG A 16 -4.36 -10.65 -5.80
C ARG A 16 -5.61 -9.76 -5.75
N VAL A 17 -5.63 -8.68 -6.53
CA VAL A 17 -6.77 -7.77 -6.65
C VAL A 17 -7.61 -8.19 -7.85
N SER A 18 -8.91 -8.36 -7.63
CA SER A 18 -9.86 -8.68 -8.71
C SER A 18 -10.16 -7.42 -9.54
N LYS A 19 -9.55 -7.34 -10.72
CA LYS A 19 -9.77 -6.28 -11.72
C LYS A 19 -9.81 -6.85 -13.12
N SER A 20 -10.65 -6.29 -14.00
CA SER A 20 -10.66 -6.66 -15.41
C SER A 20 -9.45 -6.09 -16.15
N LYS A 21 -9.14 -6.63 -17.34
CA LYS A 21 -8.04 -6.11 -18.18
C LYS A 21 -8.30 -4.65 -18.58
N GLU A 22 -9.56 -4.32 -18.82
CA GLU A 22 -10.02 -2.97 -19.21
C GLU A 22 -9.83 -1.99 -18.04
N GLU A 23 -10.16 -2.40 -16.81
CA GLU A 23 -9.91 -1.59 -15.62
C GLU A 23 -8.40 -1.34 -15.42
N ILE A 24 -7.57 -2.38 -15.58
CA ILE A 24 -6.11 -2.26 -15.45
C ILE A 24 -5.54 -1.31 -16.51
N ALA A 25 -5.96 -1.46 -17.76
CA ALA A 25 -5.56 -0.55 -18.84
C ALA A 25 -5.97 0.90 -18.55
N GLY A 26 -7.19 1.09 -18.01
CA GLY A 26 -7.68 2.40 -17.58
C GLY A 26 -6.83 3.03 -16.46
N VAL A 27 -6.40 2.22 -15.49
CA VAL A 27 -5.50 2.66 -14.40
C VAL A 27 -4.14 3.06 -14.96
N ILE A 28 -3.52 2.25 -15.84
CA ILE A 28 -2.23 2.57 -16.47
C ILE A 28 -2.32 3.89 -17.23
N LYS A 29 -3.36 4.07 -18.04
CA LYS A 29 -3.61 5.34 -18.76
C LYS A 29 -3.72 6.52 -17.81
N THR A 30 -4.44 6.35 -16.70
CA THR A 30 -4.58 7.40 -15.67
C THR A 30 -3.24 7.75 -15.04
N LEU A 31 -2.42 6.75 -14.69
CA LEU A 31 -1.11 6.97 -14.08
C LEU A 31 -0.14 7.68 -15.04
N LEU A 32 -0.14 7.31 -16.32
CA LEU A 32 0.62 8.02 -17.36
C LEU A 32 0.17 9.47 -17.51
N ALA A 33 -1.14 9.70 -17.62
CA ALA A 33 -1.72 11.04 -17.81
C ALA A 33 -1.43 11.98 -16.63
N ASN A 34 -1.32 11.45 -15.42
CA ASN A 34 -1.00 12.22 -14.21
C ASN A 34 0.51 12.25 -13.90
N GLY A 35 1.35 11.69 -14.77
CA GLY A 35 2.81 11.72 -14.61
C GLY A 35 3.34 10.85 -13.47
N PHE A 36 2.58 9.86 -12.99
CA PHE A 36 3.05 8.86 -12.02
C PHE A 36 3.82 7.70 -12.70
N LEU A 37 3.56 7.50 -13.98
CA LEU A 37 4.32 6.62 -14.86
C LEU A 37 4.83 7.40 -16.06
N THR A 38 5.96 6.95 -16.61
CA THR A 38 6.51 7.41 -17.88
C THR A 38 6.91 6.21 -18.74
N ARG A 39 7.22 6.47 -20.01
CA ARG A 39 7.83 5.50 -20.93
C ARG A 39 9.34 5.74 -20.94
N SER A 40 10.11 4.74 -20.54
CA SER A 40 11.58 4.75 -20.60
C SER A 40 12.04 3.47 -21.30
N GLU A 41 12.84 3.59 -22.36
CA GLU A 41 13.35 2.44 -23.13
C GLU A 41 12.23 1.47 -23.58
N GLY A 42 11.08 2.03 -23.95
CA GLY A 42 9.90 1.26 -24.37
C GLY A 42 9.08 0.64 -23.24
N ARG A 43 9.51 0.71 -21.97
CA ARG A 43 8.82 0.13 -20.81
C ARG A 43 8.20 1.19 -19.90
N LEU A 44 7.18 0.80 -19.14
CA LEU A 44 6.67 1.63 -18.04
C LEU A 44 7.71 1.79 -16.92
N ALA A 45 7.98 3.03 -16.54
CA ALA A 45 8.84 3.39 -15.41
C ALA A 45 8.09 4.32 -14.44
N LYS A 46 8.31 4.13 -13.13
CA LYS A 46 7.80 5.04 -12.09
C LYS A 46 8.56 6.36 -12.17
N THR A 47 7.86 7.48 -12.01
CA THR A 47 8.47 8.82 -11.97
C THR A 47 8.88 9.24 -10.56
N HIS A 48 8.33 8.59 -9.53
CA HIS A 48 8.60 8.85 -8.13
C HIS A 48 8.95 7.53 -7.43
N GLN A 49 9.91 7.57 -6.51
CA GLN A 49 10.26 6.40 -5.70
C GLN A 49 9.09 6.04 -4.76
N HIS A 50 8.63 7.02 -3.98
CA HIS A 50 7.47 6.92 -3.10
C HIS A 50 6.54 8.13 -3.28
N VAL A 51 5.24 7.87 -3.35
CA VAL A 51 4.20 8.90 -3.30
C VAL A 51 3.60 8.87 -1.89
N THR A 52 3.63 10.00 -1.21
CA THR A 52 3.09 10.11 0.16
C THR A 52 2.07 11.23 0.24
N ASN A 53 1.06 11.05 1.10
CA ASN A 53 0.06 12.08 1.39
C ASN A 53 0.51 12.95 2.56
N VAL A 54 0.03 14.20 2.57
CA VAL A 54 0.16 15.09 3.73
C VAL A 54 -0.44 14.39 4.95
N HIS A 55 0.34 14.38 6.02
CA HIS A 55 -0.03 13.74 7.27
C HIS A 55 -1.15 14.51 7.97
N ASP A 56 -2.12 13.77 8.52
CA ASP A 56 -3.17 14.30 9.40
C ASP A 56 -4.12 15.32 8.73
N LEU A 57 -4.16 15.31 7.40
CA LEU A 57 -5.11 16.08 6.62
C LEU A 57 -6.30 15.20 6.22
N ALA A 58 -7.52 15.66 6.52
CA ALA A 58 -8.73 14.97 6.09
C ALA A 58 -8.83 14.96 4.56
N ASN A 59 -8.82 13.78 3.97
CA ASN A 59 -8.91 13.59 2.52
C ASN A 59 -9.79 12.37 2.22
N VAL A 60 -10.87 12.59 1.47
CA VAL A 60 -11.83 11.53 1.09
C VAL A 60 -11.16 10.42 0.28
N GLY A 61 -10.21 10.76 -0.58
CA GLY A 61 -9.39 9.81 -1.33
C GLY A 61 -8.56 8.93 -0.39
N SER A 62 -7.87 9.52 0.59
CA SER A 62 -7.10 8.76 1.59
C SER A 62 -7.99 7.85 2.43
N GLN A 63 -9.17 8.31 2.85
CA GLN A 63 -10.13 7.48 3.58
C GLN A 63 -10.62 6.29 2.76
N LYS A 64 -10.98 6.52 1.48
CA LYS A 64 -11.38 5.45 0.55
C LYS A 64 -10.26 4.46 0.33
N TYR A 65 -9.03 4.94 0.13
CA TYR A 65 -7.85 4.09 -0.02
C TYR A 65 -7.63 3.21 1.21
N HIS A 66 -7.61 3.78 2.42
CA HIS A 66 -7.42 3.02 3.66
C HIS A 66 -8.52 1.98 3.88
N ARG A 67 -9.78 2.33 3.60
CA ARG A 67 -10.90 1.37 3.64
C ARG A 67 -10.68 0.20 2.68
N ASN A 68 -10.30 0.49 1.44
CA ASN A 68 -10.07 -0.54 0.42
C ASN A 68 -8.87 -1.42 0.78
N ALA A 69 -7.81 -0.85 1.34
CA ALA A 69 -6.65 -1.60 1.82
C ALA A 69 -7.02 -2.54 2.98
N ALA A 70 -7.85 -2.10 3.93
CA ALA A 70 -8.35 -2.93 5.02
C ALA A 70 -9.26 -4.07 4.51
N LEU A 71 -10.15 -3.78 3.55
CA LEU A 71 -11.00 -4.81 2.93
C LEU A 71 -10.16 -5.84 2.16
N LEU A 72 -9.14 -5.41 1.42
CA LEU A 72 -8.23 -6.31 0.74
C LEU A 72 -7.50 -7.21 1.75
N ALA A 73 -6.98 -6.64 2.84
CA ALA A 73 -6.34 -7.40 3.91
C ALA A 73 -7.30 -8.46 4.50
N ALA A 74 -8.55 -8.08 4.79
CA ALA A 74 -9.57 -9.00 5.29
C ALA A 74 -9.82 -10.15 4.30
N THR A 75 -9.97 -9.86 3.00
CA THR A 75 -10.10 -10.91 1.97
C THR A 75 -8.90 -11.84 1.90
N GLN A 76 -7.69 -11.34 2.16
CA GLN A 76 -6.49 -12.18 2.13
C GLN A 76 -6.35 -13.11 3.34
N LEU A 77 -7.02 -12.84 4.47
CA LEU A 77 -7.04 -13.75 5.62
C LEU A 77 -7.57 -15.15 5.25
N GLU A 78 -8.53 -15.20 4.32
CA GLU A 78 -9.18 -16.42 3.84
C GLU A 78 -8.44 -17.09 2.67
N ARG A 79 -7.57 -16.34 1.98
CA ARG A 79 -6.89 -16.78 0.75
C ARG A 79 -5.41 -17.11 0.94
N GLN A 80 -4.84 -16.72 2.08
CA GLN A 80 -3.44 -16.95 2.41
C GLN A 80 -3.35 -17.70 3.74
N THR A 81 -2.49 -18.71 3.75
CA THR A 81 -2.12 -19.47 4.95
C THR A 81 -1.42 -18.57 5.96
N VAL A 82 -1.34 -19.03 7.21
CA VAL A 82 -0.69 -18.26 8.29
C VAL A 82 0.81 -18.08 8.07
N GLN A 83 1.45 -18.94 7.27
CA GLN A 83 2.88 -18.83 6.92
C GLN A 83 3.15 -17.79 5.82
N GLU A 84 2.14 -17.44 5.01
CA GLU A 84 2.28 -16.49 3.90
C GLU A 84 2.04 -15.03 4.33
N ARG A 85 1.52 -14.81 5.55
CA ARG A 85 1.07 -13.49 6.01
C ARG A 85 1.42 -13.23 7.47
N GLU A 86 1.66 -11.96 7.77
CA GLU A 86 1.82 -11.48 9.14
C GLU A 86 0.60 -10.60 9.48
N PHE A 87 -0.23 -11.04 10.43
CA PHE A 87 -1.41 -10.30 10.90
C PHE A 87 -1.41 -10.22 12.41
N ASN A 88 -1.39 -8.99 12.92
CA ASN A 88 -1.41 -8.72 14.36
C ASN A 88 -2.47 -7.66 14.70
N ALA A 89 -3.07 -7.79 15.87
CA ALA A 89 -3.96 -6.81 16.45
C ALA A 89 -3.74 -6.73 17.96
N TYR A 90 -3.55 -5.52 18.47
CA TYR A 90 -3.35 -5.27 19.89
C TYR A 90 -4.28 -4.15 20.35
N ALA A 91 -4.88 -4.32 21.51
CA ALA A 91 -5.59 -3.27 22.22
C ALA A 91 -4.72 -2.78 23.38
N LEU A 92 -4.55 -1.47 23.50
CA LEU A 92 -3.73 -0.84 24.53
C LEU A 92 -4.35 0.46 25.01
N ASN A 93 -4.13 0.76 26.28
CA ASN A 93 -4.49 2.05 26.86
C ASN A 93 -3.31 3.00 26.67
N ILE A 94 -3.57 4.22 26.20
CA ILE A 94 -2.55 5.27 26.03
C ILE A 94 -2.94 6.53 26.79
N ARG A 95 -1.95 7.37 27.11
CA ARG A 95 -2.21 8.74 27.51
C ARG A 95 -2.48 9.56 26.24
N LYS A 96 -3.61 10.27 26.17
CA LYS A 96 -3.98 11.08 24.99
C LYS A 96 -2.90 12.11 24.63
N ALA A 97 -2.20 12.66 25.63
CA ALA A 97 -1.08 13.59 25.44
C ALA A 97 0.10 12.97 24.68
N ASP A 98 0.28 11.64 24.73
CA ASP A 98 1.33 10.93 23.99
C ASP A 98 0.97 10.70 22.51
N LEU A 99 -0.27 10.96 22.08
CA LEU A 99 -0.76 10.65 20.74
C LEU A 99 0.12 11.21 19.60
N PRO A 100 0.57 12.49 19.63
CA PRO A 100 1.46 13.01 18.59
C PRO A 100 2.79 12.25 18.53
N ARG A 101 3.37 11.92 19.69
CA ARG A 101 4.63 11.17 19.79
C ARG A 101 4.48 9.74 19.29
N ILE A 102 3.40 9.06 19.66
CA ILE A 102 3.08 7.70 19.19
C ILE A 102 3.00 7.68 17.66
N LYS A 103 2.26 8.61 17.06
CA LYS A 103 2.13 8.70 15.59
C LYS A 103 3.47 8.96 14.92
N ALA A 104 4.30 9.84 15.46
CA ALA A 104 5.64 10.09 14.95
C ALA A 104 6.54 8.84 15.01
N SER A 105 6.53 8.13 16.14
CA SER A 105 7.26 6.87 16.32
C SER A 105 6.82 5.79 15.34
N LEU A 106 5.50 5.61 15.14
CA LEU A 106 4.98 4.66 14.16
C LEU A 106 5.44 5.01 12.73
N ARG A 107 5.36 6.29 12.32
CA ARG A 107 5.84 6.72 11.00
C ARG A 107 7.33 6.44 10.80
N ALA A 108 8.15 6.72 11.83
CA ALA A 108 9.59 6.48 11.79
C ALA A 108 9.90 4.98 11.67
N TYR A 109 9.22 4.14 12.44
CA TYR A 109 9.33 2.68 12.36
C TYR A 109 9.00 2.18 10.95
N ILE A 110 7.86 2.59 10.39
CA ILE A 110 7.41 2.18 9.06
C ILE A 110 8.42 2.63 7.99
N LYS A 111 8.93 3.86 8.09
CA LYS A 111 9.97 4.36 7.18
C LYS A 111 11.23 3.49 7.23
N ASN A 112 11.70 3.16 8.43
CA ASN A 112 12.90 2.33 8.58
C ASN A 112 12.67 0.91 8.01
N PHE A 113 11.50 0.31 8.29
CA PHE A 113 11.13 -0.98 7.73
C PHE A 113 11.13 -0.99 6.20
N ILE A 114 10.56 0.05 5.57
CA ILE A 114 10.58 0.18 4.10
C ILE A 114 12.02 0.30 3.59
N LEU A 115 12.84 1.15 4.20
CA LEU A 115 14.24 1.32 3.78
C LEU A 115 15.08 0.05 3.93
N GLU A 116 14.77 -0.79 4.91
CA GLU A 116 15.50 -2.02 5.18
C GLU A 116 15.13 -3.15 4.21
N PHE A 117 13.85 -3.28 3.83
CA PHE A 117 13.35 -4.46 3.12
C PHE A 117 12.83 -4.18 1.70
N GLU A 118 12.68 -2.93 1.27
CA GLU A 118 12.27 -2.63 -0.10
C GLU A 118 13.40 -2.96 -1.09
N ALA A 119 13.15 -3.95 -1.95
CA ALA A 119 14.06 -4.28 -3.04
C ALA A 119 14.18 -3.14 -4.06
N ALA A 120 15.34 -3.01 -4.69
CA ALA A 120 15.54 -2.04 -5.76
C ALA A 120 14.59 -2.31 -6.95
N PRO A 121 14.35 -1.30 -7.82
CA PRO A 121 13.51 -1.47 -8.99
C PRO A 121 13.95 -2.68 -9.84
N ASN A 122 12.99 -3.55 -10.16
CA ASN A 122 13.20 -4.79 -10.92
C ASN A 122 14.04 -5.88 -10.22
N GLU A 123 14.35 -5.75 -8.93
CA GLU A 123 15.06 -6.80 -8.18
C GLU A 123 14.15 -7.63 -7.26
N GLY A 124 12.94 -7.14 -6.97
CA GLY A 124 11.99 -7.87 -6.09
C GLY A 124 11.27 -9.04 -6.78
N ASP A 125 11.04 -10.12 -6.03
CA ASP A 125 10.30 -11.31 -6.51
C ASP A 125 8.78 -11.19 -6.33
N SER A 126 8.34 -10.45 -5.32
CA SER A 126 6.93 -10.32 -4.95
C SER A 126 6.59 -8.93 -4.41
N THR A 127 5.33 -8.51 -4.58
CA THR A 127 4.81 -7.25 -4.03
C THR A 127 3.96 -7.53 -2.81
N TYR A 128 4.32 -6.95 -1.67
CA TYR A 128 3.54 -7.02 -0.43
C TYR A 128 2.88 -5.68 -0.14
N GLN A 129 1.61 -5.71 0.29
CA GLN A 129 0.94 -4.55 0.85
C GLN A 129 1.10 -4.60 2.39
N PHE A 130 1.85 -3.66 2.94
CA PHE A 130 1.93 -3.46 4.39
C PHE A 130 0.92 -2.39 4.83
N ASN A 131 0.11 -2.72 5.83
CA ASN A 131 -0.85 -1.80 6.43
C ASN A 131 -0.60 -1.70 7.94
N SER A 132 -0.45 -0.47 8.45
CA SER A 132 -0.42 -0.20 9.89
C SER A 132 -1.60 0.70 10.25
N GLN A 133 -2.34 0.33 11.29
CA GLN A 133 -3.57 1.00 11.71
C GLN A 133 -3.51 1.28 13.21
N PHE A 134 -3.71 2.53 13.59
CA PHE A 134 -3.79 2.97 14.98
C PHE A 134 -4.96 3.94 15.13
N PHE A 135 -6.00 3.51 15.87
CA PHE A 135 -7.25 4.25 16.02
C PHE A 135 -7.84 4.04 17.43
N SER A 136 -8.69 4.97 17.87
CA SER A 136 -9.35 4.85 19.16
C SER A 136 -10.47 3.82 19.10
N LEU A 137 -10.54 2.94 20.10
CA LEU A 137 -11.68 2.03 20.33
C LEU A 137 -12.76 2.64 21.24
N THR A 138 -12.48 3.82 21.81
CA THR A 138 -13.41 4.54 22.70
C THR A 138 -13.71 5.93 22.16
N ARG A 139 -14.84 6.49 22.57
CA ARG A 139 -15.19 7.89 22.30
C ARG A 139 -14.51 8.79 23.33
N ASP A 140 -14.14 9.99 22.91
CA ASP A 140 -13.81 11.05 23.86
C ASP A 140 -15.04 11.34 24.72
N LYS A 141 -14.83 11.57 26.02
CA LYS A 141 -15.87 12.09 26.91
C LYS A 141 -16.04 13.59 26.68
#